data_AF-L0AXR0-F1
#
_entry.id   AF-L0AXR0-F1
#
_cell.length_a   1.000
_cell.length_b   1.000
_cell.length_c   1.000
_cell.angle_alpha   90.00
_cell.angle_beta   90.00
_cell.angle_gamma   90.00
#
_symmetry.space_group_name_H-M   'P 1'
#
loop_
_entity.id
_entity.type
_entity.pdbx_description
1 polymer ?
#
loop_
_entity_poly.entity_id
_entity_poly.type
_entity_poly.pdbx_seq_one_letter_code
_entity_poly.pdbx_strand_id
1 'polypeptide(L)'
;MTFNALAQSLVDYKYIDNDVEIMSWTTRKLEILKVVRDSRCDIICLQEIDEADYHDFFVAEFKALGYSVIYKKKLQNRLDGIAVLYRPSRFKLLVQRDVEFSSEHGQYDKPQVALVVALEDVNSDVYIVSNTHLLFNKNRGDIKAYQLLMLLNVINEFKAELRERNPIVLMCGDFNITPQSLLYSFLDEGVAVLKNSNPKRISGQYLMFDETYLTSSAGHSDAGSTVGSFKHYADDVYGNVKNAKLPREDEEEEETEQEMEWYIELRNKHSQLFKGDGVVLTATEASTDETDPEHSILLSPLVLKSAYNRDADVEDMKAEPAYTAYHGWQRGCVDYIWYDPQQLVVEAIYEMPLYKRVRAGGNLPNKHWPSSDHFSLISQFKRG
;
A
#
# COMPACT_ATOMS: atom_id res chain seq x y z
N MET A 1 -11.79 4.16 -5.19
CA MET A 1 -11.61 2.70 -5.13
C MET A 1 -10.16 2.35 -5.45
N THR A 2 -9.58 1.33 -4.82
CA THR A 2 -8.37 0.65 -5.31
C THR A 2 -8.66 -0.84 -5.50
N PHE A 3 -8.15 -1.45 -6.55
CA PHE A 3 -8.43 -2.85 -6.87
C PHE A 3 -7.36 -3.48 -7.77
N ASN A 4 -6.68 -4.51 -7.27
CA ASN A 4 -5.83 -5.39 -8.07
C ASN A 4 -6.72 -6.38 -8.82
N ALA A 5 -6.67 -6.35 -10.15
CA ALA A 5 -7.61 -7.05 -11.02
C ALA A 5 -7.16 -8.46 -11.44
N LEU A 6 -5.96 -8.90 -11.04
CA LEU A 6 -5.34 -10.15 -11.47
C LEU A 6 -5.25 -10.28 -13.00
N ALA A 7 -4.17 -9.74 -13.57
CA ALA A 7 -3.94 -9.79 -15.01
C ALA A 7 -3.93 -11.23 -15.52
N GLN A 8 -4.45 -11.47 -16.73
CA GLN A 8 -4.48 -12.81 -17.28
C GLN A 8 -3.07 -13.38 -17.50
N SER A 9 -2.11 -12.52 -17.85
CA SER A 9 -0.70 -12.88 -17.99
C SER A 9 -0.01 -13.29 -16.69
N LEU A 10 -0.61 -12.99 -15.53
CA LEU A 10 -0.08 -13.31 -14.20
C LEU A 10 -0.73 -14.55 -13.57
N VAL A 11 -1.71 -15.15 -14.25
CA VAL A 11 -2.31 -16.43 -13.85
C VAL A 11 -1.28 -17.55 -14.08
N ASP A 12 -0.80 -18.15 -12.98
CA ASP A 12 0.17 -19.24 -13.00
C ASP A 12 -0.33 -20.49 -12.25
N TYR A 13 0.59 -21.38 -11.89
CA TYR A 13 0.29 -22.64 -11.21
C TYR A 13 -0.41 -22.48 -9.86
N LYS A 14 -0.39 -21.30 -9.22
CA LYS A 14 -1.05 -21.08 -7.93
C LYS A 14 -2.58 -21.12 -8.00
N TYR A 15 -3.15 -21.09 -9.22
CA TYR A 15 -4.60 -21.18 -9.45
C TYR A 15 -5.02 -22.50 -10.09
N ILE A 16 -4.16 -23.52 -10.13
CA ILE A 16 -4.46 -24.81 -10.79
C ILE A 16 -5.66 -25.53 -10.16
N ASP A 17 -5.88 -25.31 -8.86
CA ASP A 17 -6.99 -25.89 -8.10
C ASP A 17 -8.25 -25.01 -8.10
N ASN A 18 -8.19 -23.81 -8.72
CA ASN A 18 -9.36 -22.96 -8.88
C ASN A 18 -10.28 -23.49 -9.99
N ASP A 19 -11.56 -23.14 -9.90
CA ASP A 19 -12.55 -23.51 -10.91
C ASP A 19 -12.18 -22.92 -12.28
N VAL A 20 -12.06 -23.78 -13.30
CA VAL A 20 -11.60 -23.42 -14.64
C VAL A 20 -12.55 -22.45 -15.35
N GLU A 21 -13.87 -22.57 -15.13
CA GLU A 21 -14.85 -21.66 -15.73
C GLU A 21 -14.79 -20.28 -15.09
N ILE A 22 -14.54 -20.22 -13.79
CA ILE A 22 -14.31 -18.96 -13.06
C ILE A 22 -12.99 -18.32 -13.48
N MET A 23 -11.92 -19.11 -13.63
CA MET A 23 -10.61 -18.60 -14.03
C MET A 23 -10.54 -18.15 -15.49
N SER A 24 -11.48 -18.57 -16.34
CA SER A 24 -11.59 -18.14 -17.73
C SER A 24 -11.56 -16.63 -17.85
N TRP A 25 -10.66 -16.11 -18.68
CA TRP A 25 -10.51 -14.66 -18.87
C TRP A 25 -11.79 -13.99 -19.38
N THR A 26 -12.56 -14.69 -20.22
CA THR A 26 -13.86 -14.21 -20.72
C THR A 26 -14.83 -13.96 -19.57
N THR A 27 -14.81 -14.79 -18.53
CA THR A 27 -15.61 -14.61 -17.32
C THR A 27 -15.04 -13.48 -16.47
N ARG A 28 -13.75 -13.56 -16.09
CA ARG A 28 -13.14 -12.64 -15.13
C ARG A 28 -13.15 -11.19 -15.59
N LYS A 29 -12.84 -10.90 -16.87
CA LYS A 29 -12.83 -9.52 -17.37
C LYS A 29 -14.19 -8.83 -17.29
N LEU A 30 -15.28 -9.59 -17.47
CA LEU A 30 -16.65 -9.08 -17.31
C LEU A 30 -16.99 -8.83 -15.83
N GLU A 31 -16.53 -9.70 -14.93
CA GLU A 31 -16.72 -9.51 -13.49
C GLU A 31 -15.85 -8.37 -12.93
N ILE A 32 -14.63 -8.16 -13.45
CA ILE A 32 -13.80 -6.97 -13.15
C ILE A 32 -14.53 -5.70 -13.61
N LEU A 33 -15.07 -5.66 -14.82
CA LEU A 33 -15.84 -4.52 -15.32
C LEU A 33 -17.08 -4.26 -14.45
N LYS A 34 -17.74 -5.32 -13.97
CA LYS A 34 -18.87 -5.23 -13.06
C LYS A 34 -18.48 -4.63 -11.70
N VAL A 35 -17.33 -4.99 -11.13
CA VAL A 35 -16.78 -4.34 -9.93
C VAL A 35 -16.63 -2.83 -10.16
N VAL A 36 -16.01 -2.43 -11.28
CA VAL A 36 -15.86 -1.01 -11.66
C VAL A 36 -17.21 -0.30 -11.78
N ARG A 37 -18.15 -0.89 -12.53
CA ARG A 37 -19.50 -0.33 -12.74
C ARG A 37 -20.27 -0.18 -11.44
N ASP A 38 -20.31 -1.22 -10.63
CA ASP A 38 -21.15 -1.30 -9.44
C ASP A 38 -20.57 -0.45 -8.29
N SER A 39 -19.25 -0.20 -8.29
CA SER A 39 -18.59 0.70 -7.32
C SER A 39 -19.10 2.14 -7.39
N ARG A 40 -19.51 2.59 -8.59
CA ARG A 40 -19.89 3.98 -8.93
C ARG A 40 -18.91 5.07 -8.50
N CYS A 41 -17.70 4.71 -8.07
CA CYS A 41 -16.71 5.61 -7.48
C CYS A 41 -16.30 6.73 -8.43
N ASP A 42 -15.97 7.91 -7.91
CA ASP A 42 -15.56 9.02 -8.78
C ASP A 42 -14.10 8.90 -9.25
N ILE A 43 -13.26 8.22 -8.47
CA ILE A 43 -11.85 7.90 -8.75
C ILE A 43 -11.61 6.41 -8.48
N ILE A 44 -10.96 5.73 -9.42
CA ILE A 44 -10.64 4.29 -9.34
C ILE A 44 -9.18 4.06 -9.73
N CYS A 45 -8.44 3.39 -8.87
CA CYS A 45 -7.06 2.97 -9.09
C CYS A 45 -7.03 1.45 -9.31
N LEU A 46 -6.62 1.00 -10.50
CA LEU A 46 -6.53 -0.43 -10.84
C LEU A 46 -5.07 -0.86 -10.93
N GLN A 47 -4.78 -2.07 -10.48
CA GLN A 47 -3.50 -2.74 -10.67
C GLN A 47 -3.69 -4.04 -11.47
N GLU A 48 -2.62 -4.51 -12.10
CA GLU A 48 -2.62 -5.75 -12.90
C GLU A 48 -3.66 -5.78 -14.01
N ILE A 49 -3.62 -4.78 -14.90
CA ILE A 49 -4.37 -4.81 -16.16
C ILE A 49 -3.39 -5.07 -17.29
N ASP A 50 -3.58 -6.15 -18.05
CA ASP A 50 -2.79 -6.43 -19.26
C ASP A 50 -2.98 -5.33 -20.31
N GLU A 51 -1.89 -4.89 -20.94
CA GLU A 51 -1.91 -3.81 -21.94
C GLU A 51 -2.81 -4.14 -23.13
N ALA A 52 -2.76 -5.39 -23.62
CA ALA A 52 -3.60 -5.84 -24.71
C ALA A 52 -5.09 -5.73 -24.33
N ASP A 53 -5.47 -6.23 -23.16
CA ASP A 53 -6.86 -6.15 -22.68
C ASP A 53 -7.30 -4.74 -22.34
N TYR A 54 -6.38 -3.87 -21.89
CA TYR A 54 -6.64 -2.45 -21.74
C TYR A 54 -7.09 -1.83 -23.07
N HIS A 55 -6.34 -2.06 -24.14
CA HIS A 55 -6.63 -1.50 -25.46
C HIS A 55 -7.85 -2.15 -26.13
N ASP A 56 -7.97 -3.47 -26.06
CA ASP A 56 -8.96 -4.23 -26.82
C ASP A 56 -10.34 -4.25 -26.15
N PHE A 57 -10.40 -4.04 -24.82
CA PHE A 57 -11.65 -4.19 -24.06
C PHE A 57 -11.85 -3.03 -23.07
N PHE A 58 -10.99 -2.90 -22.06
CA PHE A 58 -11.30 -2.09 -20.89
C PHE A 58 -11.41 -0.59 -21.19
N VAL A 59 -10.58 -0.02 -22.06
CA VAL A 59 -10.61 1.43 -22.36
C VAL A 59 -11.96 1.88 -22.92
N ALA A 60 -12.58 1.07 -23.79
CA ALA A 60 -13.88 1.38 -24.38
C ALA A 60 -14.99 1.26 -23.34
N GLU A 61 -14.97 0.18 -22.54
CA GLU A 61 -15.95 -0.07 -21.49
C GLU A 61 -15.89 0.97 -20.36
N PHE A 62 -14.69 1.37 -19.92
CA PHE A 62 -14.53 2.42 -18.91
C PHE A 62 -15.06 3.78 -19.40
N LYS A 63 -14.83 4.12 -20.67
CA LYS A 63 -15.41 5.32 -21.28
C LYS A 63 -16.93 5.24 -21.37
N ALA A 64 -17.49 4.08 -21.72
CA ALA A 64 -18.93 3.87 -21.74
C ALA A 64 -19.56 4.01 -20.34
N LEU A 65 -18.83 3.67 -19.28
CA LEU A 65 -19.22 3.91 -17.88
C LEU A 65 -19.02 5.37 -17.41
N GLY A 66 -18.55 6.25 -18.29
CA GLY A 66 -18.37 7.68 -18.02
C GLY A 66 -17.06 8.02 -17.31
N TYR A 67 -16.00 7.23 -17.51
CA TYR A 67 -14.67 7.52 -16.99
C TYR A 67 -13.71 7.98 -18.08
N SER A 68 -12.86 8.94 -17.73
CA SER A 68 -11.55 9.12 -18.37
C SER A 68 -10.57 8.16 -17.72
N VAL A 69 -9.60 7.66 -18.48
CA VAL A 69 -8.61 6.69 -18.00
C VAL A 69 -7.20 7.08 -18.42
N ILE A 70 -6.28 6.92 -17.48
CA ILE A 70 -4.84 7.06 -17.65
C ILE A 70 -4.24 5.69 -17.32
N TYR A 71 -3.43 5.14 -18.22
CA TYR A 71 -2.83 3.81 -18.08
C TYR A 71 -1.32 3.90 -18.22
N LYS A 72 -0.61 3.18 -17.37
CA LYS A 72 0.85 3.01 -17.45
C LYS A 72 1.18 1.53 -17.34
N LYS A 73 1.74 1.00 -18.42
CA LYS A 73 2.33 -0.34 -18.44
C LYS A 73 3.56 -0.39 -17.54
N LYS A 74 3.78 -1.52 -16.86
CA LYS A 74 5.07 -1.81 -16.21
C LYS A 74 6.19 -1.87 -17.25
N LEU A 75 7.42 -1.63 -16.81
CA LEU A 75 8.58 -1.64 -17.70
C LEU A 75 9.02 -3.05 -18.08
N GLN A 76 10.08 -3.10 -18.89
CA GLN A 76 10.69 -4.34 -19.38
C GLN A 76 9.66 -5.17 -20.17
N ASN A 77 9.72 -6.49 -20.08
CA ASN A 77 8.82 -7.39 -20.83
C ASN A 77 7.55 -7.76 -20.04
N ARG A 78 7.12 -6.94 -19.08
CA ARG A 78 5.84 -7.15 -18.39
C ARG A 78 4.69 -6.88 -19.34
N LEU A 79 3.58 -7.59 -19.19
CA LEU A 79 2.40 -7.40 -20.02
C LEU A 79 1.36 -6.53 -19.31
N ASP A 80 1.41 -6.49 -17.98
CA ASP A 80 0.48 -5.77 -17.13
C ASP A 80 0.94 -4.35 -16.76
N GLY A 81 -0.02 -3.56 -16.28
CA GLY A 81 0.17 -2.19 -15.84
C GLY A 81 -0.82 -1.76 -14.76
N ILE A 82 -0.87 -0.46 -14.54
CA ILE A 82 -1.76 0.20 -13.60
C ILE A 82 -2.60 1.26 -14.31
N ALA A 83 -3.79 1.56 -13.80
CA ALA A 83 -4.66 2.59 -14.35
C ALA A 83 -5.25 3.50 -13.27
N VAL A 84 -5.45 4.77 -13.61
CA VAL A 84 -6.26 5.72 -12.83
C VAL A 84 -7.44 6.14 -13.70
N LEU A 85 -8.65 5.86 -13.21
CA LEU A 85 -9.89 6.29 -13.82
C LEU A 85 -10.49 7.42 -12.96
N TYR A 86 -11.06 8.42 -13.62
CA TYR A 86 -11.78 9.51 -12.94
C TYR A 86 -12.99 9.95 -13.76
N ARG A 87 -14.02 10.46 -13.10
CA ARG A 87 -15.21 11.01 -13.77
C ARG A 87 -14.93 12.41 -14.32
N PRO A 88 -14.89 12.62 -15.65
CA PRO A 88 -14.67 13.94 -16.22
C PRO A 88 -15.85 14.90 -15.99
N SER A 89 -17.03 14.39 -15.59
CA SER A 89 -18.16 15.19 -15.13
C SER A 89 -17.93 15.87 -13.77
N ARG A 90 -16.93 15.42 -13.01
CA ARG A 90 -16.57 15.96 -11.69
C ARG A 90 -15.13 16.48 -11.64
N PHE A 91 -14.21 15.77 -12.26
CA PHE A 91 -12.78 16.07 -12.17
C PHE A 91 -12.19 16.48 -13.51
N LYS A 92 -11.38 17.54 -13.48
CA LYS A 92 -10.51 17.96 -14.58
C LYS A 92 -9.07 17.54 -14.26
N LEU A 93 -8.42 16.83 -15.18
CA LEU A 93 -6.99 16.55 -15.07
C LEU A 93 -6.19 17.83 -15.25
N LEU A 94 -5.35 18.16 -14.25
CA LEU A 94 -4.41 19.28 -14.30
C LEU A 94 -3.03 18.83 -14.76
N VAL A 95 -2.49 17.79 -14.12
CA VAL A 95 -1.12 17.29 -14.32
C VAL A 95 -1.10 15.78 -14.16
N GLN A 96 -0.26 15.10 -14.93
CA GLN A 96 0.05 13.68 -14.81
C GLN A 96 1.57 13.50 -14.79
N ARG A 97 2.07 12.60 -13.94
CA ARG A 97 3.42 12.04 -14.04
C ARG A 97 3.38 10.53 -13.97
N ASP A 98 4.12 9.92 -14.88
CA ASP A 98 4.45 8.51 -14.82
C ASP A 98 5.74 8.37 -14.02
N VAL A 99 5.74 7.50 -13.02
CA VAL A 99 6.92 7.20 -12.20
C VAL A 99 7.42 5.83 -12.59
N GLU A 100 8.66 5.78 -13.05
CA GLU A 100 9.37 4.56 -13.38
C GLU A 100 10.37 4.29 -12.25
N PHE A 101 10.23 3.17 -11.55
CA PHE A 101 11.13 2.82 -10.44
C PHE A 101 12.47 2.24 -10.93
N SER A 102 12.92 2.67 -12.12
CA SER A 102 14.20 2.28 -12.69
C SER A 102 15.35 2.80 -11.83
N SER A 103 16.43 2.02 -11.75
CA SER A 103 17.62 2.40 -10.99
C SER A 103 18.88 2.05 -11.76
N GLU A 104 19.90 2.90 -11.67
CA GLU A 104 21.23 2.57 -12.19
C GLU A 104 21.87 1.40 -11.41
N HIS A 105 21.43 1.17 -10.17
CA HIS A 105 21.80 0.01 -9.38
C HIS A 105 20.92 -1.19 -9.76
N GLY A 106 21.43 -2.06 -10.63
CA GLY A 106 20.65 -3.15 -11.25
C GLY A 106 19.87 -4.07 -10.30
N GLN A 107 20.24 -4.18 -9.02
CA GLN A 107 19.43 -4.91 -8.04
C GLN A 107 18.09 -4.22 -7.70
N TYR A 108 18.06 -2.88 -7.70
CA TYR A 108 16.89 -2.03 -7.49
C TYR A 108 16.13 -1.74 -8.78
N ASP A 109 16.77 -1.94 -9.94
CA ASP A 109 16.10 -1.83 -11.23
C ASP A 109 15.02 -2.91 -11.36
N LYS A 110 13.76 -2.47 -11.31
CA LYS A 110 12.58 -3.35 -11.32
C LYS A 110 11.49 -2.72 -12.18
N PRO A 111 10.61 -3.55 -12.77
CA PRO A 111 9.66 -3.07 -13.76
C PRO A 111 8.44 -2.33 -13.17
N GLN A 112 8.32 -2.23 -11.85
CA GLN A 112 7.19 -1.55 -11.23
C GLN A 112 7.19 -0.05 -11.59
N VAL A 113 5.99 0.51 -11.56
CA VAL A 113 5.70 1.90 -11.92
C VAL A 113 4.65 2.46 -10.96
N ALA A 114 4.53 3.78 -10.92
CA ALA A 114 3.40 4.47 -10.32
C ALA A 114 2.83 5.54 -11.28
N LEU A 115 1.58 5.91 -11.04
CA LEU A 115 0.92 7.05 -11.65
C LEU A 115 0.65 8.08 -10.56
N VAL A 116 0.96 9.34 -10.81
CA VAL A 116 0.59 10.47 -9.93
C VAL A 116 -0.15 11.50 -10.78
N VAL A 117 -1.38 11.81 -10.41
CA VAL A 117 -2.23 12.76 -11.14
C VAL A 117 -2.78 13.83 -10.21
N ALA A 118 -2.83 15.07 -10.69
CA ALA A 118 -3.54 16.15 -10.04
C ALA A 118 -4.91 16.34 -10.72
N LEU A 119 -5.98 16.18 -9.94
CA LEU A 119 -7.36 16.31 -10.37
C LEU A 119 -8.01 17.50 -9.68
N GLU A 120 -8.57 18.44 -10.45
CA GLU A 120 -9.37 19.55 -9.96
C GLU A 120 -10.85 19.15 -9.95
N ASP A 121 -11.47 19.13 -8.78
CA ASP A 121 -12.90 18.88 -8.60
C ASP A 121 -13.72 20.11 -9.03
N VAL A 122 -15.01 19.94 -9.31
CA VAL A 122 -15.94 21.03 -9.67
C VAL A 122 -16.06 22.09 -8.57
N ASN A 123 -15.71 21.75 -7.33
CA ASN A 123 -15.67 22.69 -6.21
C ASN A 123 -14.33 23.46 -6.12
N SER A 124 -13.43 23.30 -7.09
CA SER A 124 -12.07 23.88 -7.16
C SER A 124 -11.02 23.25 -6.24
N ASP A 125 -11.36 22.17 -5.53
CA ASP A 125 -10.39 21.43 -4.73
C ASP A 125 -9.46 20.62 -5.63
N VAL A 126 -8.19 20.54 -5.24
CA VAL A 126 -7.19 19.79 -6.00
C VAL A 126 -6.81 18.54 -5.23
N TYR A 127 -6.92 17.39 -5.88
CA TYR A 127 -6.54 16.09 -5.35
C TYR A 127 -5.31 15.58 -6.09
N ILE A 128 -4.23 15.30 -5.36
CA ILE A 128 -3.13 14.48 -5.84
C ILE A 128 -3.50 13.03 -5.57
N VAL A 129 -3.79 12.29 -6.64
CA VAL A 129 -4.11 10.87 -6.59
C VAL A 129 -2.92 10.09 -7.12
N SER A 130 -2.40 9.16 -6.33
CA SER A 130 -1.42 8.20 -6.81
C SER A 130 -1.95 6.77 -6.84
N ASN A 131 -1.41 6.00 -7.77
CA ASN A 131 -1.64 4.57 -7.90
C ASN A 131 -0.30 3.86 -8.11
N THR A 132 -0.08 2.74 -7.42
CA THR A 132 1.13 1.92 -7.59
C THR A 132 0.82 0.44 -7.40
N HIS A 133 1.73 -0.40 -7.89
CA HIS A 133 1.85 -1.80 -7.51
C HIS A 133 3.32 -2.07 -7.20
N LEU A 134 3.68 -2.09 -5.91
CA LEU A 134 5.06 -2.28 -5.46
C LEU A 134 5.53 -3.72 -5.71
N LEU A 135 6.86 -3.93 -5.67
CA LEU A 135 7.48 -5.23 -5.88
C LEU A 135 6.82 -6.31 -5.00
N PHE A 136 6.49 -7.47 -5.56
CA PHE A 136 5.89 -8.58 -4.80
C PHE A 136 6.88 -9.33 -3.89
N ASN A 137 8.14 -9.46 -4.30
CA ASN A 137 9.11 -10.35 -3.64
C ASN A 137 9.20 -10.09 -2.12
N LYS A 138 8.74 -11.07 -1.33
CA LYS A 138 8.68 -11.00 0.14
C LYS A 138 10.02 -10.69 0.80
N ASN A 139 11.12 -11.11 0.17
CA ASN A 139 12.47 -10.97 0.71
C ASN A 139 13.14 -9.64 0.31
N ARG A 140 12.48 -8.78 -0.46
CA ARG A 140 13.03 -7.52 -0.94
C ARG A 140 12.26 -6.31 -0.43
N GLY A 141 12.10 -6.22 0.89
CA GLY A 141 11.50 -5.06 1.54
C GLY A 141 12.33 -3.79 1.33
N ASP A 142 13.65 -3.89 1.19
CA ASP A 142 14.55 -2.81 0.77
C ASP A 142 14.11 -2.16 -0.55
N ILE A 143 13.78 -2.97 -1.56
CA ILE A 143 13.29 -2.42 -2.83
C ILE A 143 11.92 -1.79 -2.67
N LYS A 144 11.01 -2.40 -1.88
CA LYS A 144 9.71 -1.79 -1.62
C LYS A 144 9.86 -0.43 -0.95
N ALA A 145 10.78 -0.31 0.02
CA ALA A 145 11.11 0.94 0.67
C ALA A 145 11.62 1.98 -0.34
N TYR A 146 12.57 1.60 -1.21
CA TYR A 146 13.08 2.46 -2.27
C TYR A 146 11.97 2.96 -3.21
N GLN A 147 11.13 2.05 -3.71
CA GLN A 147 9.99 2.39 -4.59
C GLN A 147 8.99 3.32 -3.88
N LEU A 148 8.70 3.05 -2.61
CA LEU A 148 7.81 3.88 -1.81
C LEU A 148 8.38 5.29 -1.60
N LEU A 149 9.67 5.41 -1.29
CA LEU A 149 10.34 6.70 -1.11
C LEU A 149 10.35 7.52 -2.41
N MET A 150 10.61 6.89 -3.56
CA MET A 150 10.49 7.54 -4.86
C MET A 150 9.09 8.08 -5.11
N LEU A 151 8.06 7.28 -4.83
CA LEU A 151 6.67 7.71 -4.97
C LEU A 151 6.34 8.88 -4.06
N LEU A 152 6.71 8.81 -2.78
CA LEU A 152 6.51 9.89 -1.81
C LEU A 152 7.22 11.18 -2.22
N ASN A 153 8.43 11.08 -2.78
CA ASN A 153 9.17 12.23 -3.29
C ASN A 153 8.41 12.91 -4.45
N VAL A 154 7.93 12.12 -5.43
CA VAL A 154 7.14 12.68 -6.54
C VAL A 154 5.83 13.32 -6.05
N ILE A 155 5.15 12.72 -5.07
CA ILE A 155 3.95 13.33 -4.47
C ILE A 155 4.32 14.65 -3.78
N ASN A 156 5.45 14.70 -3.08
CA ASN A 156 5.93 15.92 -2.41
C ASN A 156 6.27 17.04 -3.42
N GLU A 157 6.87 16.70 -4.56
CA GLU A 157 7.10 17.63 -5.66
C GLU A 157 5.77 18.21 -6.21
N PHE A 158 4.75 17.36 -6.42
CA PHE A 158 3.41 17.83 -6.80
C PHE A 158 2.81 18.76 -5.74
N LYS A 159 2.95 18.44 -4.45
CA LYS A 159 2.47 19.32 -3.36
C LYS A 159 3.18 20.67 -3.40
N ALA A 160 4.49 20.69 -3.67
CA ALA A 160 5.27 21.92 -3.77
C ALA A 160 4.85 22.77 -4.98
N GLU A 161 4.66 22.15 -6.15
CA GLU A 161 4.21 22.85 -7.37
C GLU A 161 2.80 23.42 -7.26
N LEU A 162 1.92 22.72 -6.53
CA LEU A 162 0.52 23.10 -6.34
C LEU A 162 0.28 23.74 -4.97
N ARG A 163 1.33 24.20 -4.27
CA ARG A 163 1.26 24.66 -2.88
C ARG A 163 0.14 25.67 -2.62
N GLU A 164 -0.03 26.64 -3.51
CA GLU A 164 -1.07 27.69 -3.42
C GLU A 164 -2.51 27.13 -3.49
N ARG A 165 -2.68 25.93 -4.05
CA ARG A 165 -3.96 25.22 -4.11
C ARG A 165 -4.22 24.35 -2.88
N ASN A 166 -3.23 24.18 -2.01
CA ASN A 166 -3.25 23.29 -0.84
C ASN A 166 -3.85 21.90 -1.18
N PRO A 167 -3.18 21.13 -2.05
CA PRO A 167 -3.76 19.93 -2.64
C PRO A 167 -3.92 18.83 -1.60
N ILE A 168 -4.96 18.01 -1.78
CA ILE A 168 -5.33 16.87 -0.94
C ILE A 168 -4.66 15.62 -1.48
N VAL A 169 -4.03 14.80 -0.63
CA VAL A 169 -3.35 13.57 -1.07
C VAL A 169 -4.22 12.33 -0.84
N LEU A 170 -4.35 11.52 -1.89
CA LEU A 170 -4.88 10.16 -1.88
C LEU A 170 -3.85 9.23 -2.54
N MET A 171 -3.36 8.23 -1.82
CA MET A 171 -2.38 7.28 -2.33
C MET A 171 -2.95 5.86 -2.28
N CYS A 172 -3.21 5.30 -3.45
CA CYS A 172 -3.82 4.00 -3.63
C CYS A 172 -2.81 2.99 -4.18
N GLY A 173 -3.07 1.70 -3.98
CA GLY A 173 -2.28 0.66 -4.63
C GLY A 173 -2.29 -0.69 -3.91
N ASP A 174 -1.64 -1.65 -4.57
CA ASP A 174 -1.13 -2.86 -3.94
C ASP A 174 0.31 -2.57 -3.50
N PHE A 175 0.50 -2.45 -2.19
CA PHE A 175 1.80 -2.08 -1.63
C PHE A 175 2.65 -3.31 -1.33
N ASN A 176 2.09 -4.52 -1.36
CA ASN A 176 2.79 -5.72 -0.93
C ASN A 176 3.45 -5.53 0.46
N ILE A 177 2.78 -4.81 1.36
CA ILE A 177 3.18 -4.62 2.77
C ILE A 177 2.01 -5.00 3.67
N THR A 178 2.29 -5.54 4.85
CA THR A 178 1.26 -5.89 5.82
C THR A 178 1.03 -4.77 6.85
N PRO A 179 -0.12 -4.73 7.54
CA PRO A 179 -0.38 -3.73 8.59
C PRO A 179 0.61 -3.76 9.76
N GLN A 180 1.28 -4.91 9.98
CA GLN A 180 2.29 -5.08 11.02
C GLN A 180 3.72 -4.78 10.54
N SER A 181 3.88 -4.23 9.35
CA SER A 181 5.19 -3.96 8.76
C SER A 181 5.78 -2.62 9.22
N LEU A 182 7.12 -2.54 9.23
CA LEU A 182 7.82 -1.27 9.42
C LEU A 182 7.41 -0.25 8.36
N LEU A 183 7.21 -0.66 7.10
CA LEU A 183 6.79 0.23 6.02
C LEU A 183 5.37 0.76 6.16
N TYR A 184 4.45 0.00 6.77
CA TYR A 184 3.14 0.52 7.14
C TYR A 184 3.28 1.58 8.24
N SER A 185 4.06 1.26 9.29
CA SER A 185 4.33 2.20 10.40
C SER A 185 4.99 3.48 9.90
N PHE A 186 5.90 3.38 8.92
CA PHE A 186 6.54 4.52 8.27
C PHE A 186 5.54 5.49 7.64
N LEU A 187 4.53 4.98 6.93
CA LEU A 187 3.49 5.82 6.33
C LEU A 187 2.57 6.44 7.39
N ASP A 188 2.25 5.67 8.44
CA ASP A 188 1.34 6.05 9.51
C ASP A 188 1.93 7.07 10.49
N GLU A 189 3.22 6.95 10.79
CA GLU A 189 3.94 7.74 11.80
C GLU A 189 4.91 8.76 11.19
N GLY A 190 5.24 8.60 9.91
CA GLY A 190 6.14 9.48 9.16
C GLY A 190 7.63 9.21 9.38
N VAL A 191 7.99 8.18 10.15
CA VAL A 191 9.38 7.86 10.50
C VAL A 191 9.61 6.36 10.52
N ALA A 192 10.80 5.92 10.08
CA ALA A 192 11.24 4.54 10.23
C ALA A 192 12.75 4.46 10.46
N VAL A 193 13.17 3.53 11.30
CA VAL A 193 14.59 3.27 11.56
C VAL A 193 15.01 2.06 10.73
N LEU A 194 15.94 2.27 9.80
CA LEU A 194 16.51 1.20 8.97
C LEU A 194 17.77 0.58 9.58
N LYS A 195 18.42 1.23 10.55
CA LYS A 195 19.62 0.69 11.20
C LYS A 195 19.30 -0.70 11.73
N ASN A 196 20.19 -1.66 11.46
CA ASN A 196 20.06 -3.06 11.89
C ASN A 196 18.75 -3.76 11.45
N SER A 197 17.92 -3.13 10.62
CA SER A 197 16.71 -3.75 10.12
C SER A 197 17.06 -4.85 9.11
N ASN A 198 16.30 -5.93 9.15
CA ASN A 198 16.38 -7.02 8.21
C ASN A 198 15.51 -6.68 6.99
N PRO A 199 16.10 -6.43 5.80
CA PRO A 199 15.36 -6.04 4.61
C PRO A 199 14.28 -7.05 4.17
N LYS A 200 14.41 -8.32 4.57
CA LYS A 200 13.42 -9.36 4.25
C LYS A 200 12.17 -9.27 5.11
N ARG A 201 12.22 -8.50 6.20
CA ARG A 201 11.19 -8.46 7.24
C ARG A 201 10.45 -7.12 7.29
N ILE A 202 11.05 -6.02 6.82
CA ILE A 202 10.45 -4.67 6.89
C ILE A 202 9.11 -4.50 6.15
N SER A 203 8.77 -5.37 5.19
CA SER A 203 7.45 -5.38 4.53
C SER A 203 6.39 -6.22 5.26
N GLY A 204 6.79 -7.01 6.25
CA GLY A 204 5.93 -7.92 7.01
C GLY A 204 5.30 -9.06 6.20
N GLN A 205 5.49 -9.11 4.87
CA GLN A 205 4.89 -10.16 4.03
C GLN A 205 5.27 -11.57 4.46
N TYR A 206 6.45 -11.78 5.07
CA TYR A 206 6.84 -13.08 5.58
C TYR A 206 5.78 -13.70 6.50
N LEU A 207 5.02 -12.89 7.24
CA LEU A 207 3.93 -13.37 8.10
C LEU A 207 2.90 -14.19 7.32
N MET A 208 2.57 -13.76 6.09
CA MET A 208 1.61 -14.49 5.25
C MET A 208 2.19 -15.82 4.74
N PHE A 209 3.48 -15.85 4.41
CA PHE A 209 4.15 -17.03 3.83
C PHE A 209 4.60 -18.05 4.87
N ASP A 210 4.90 -17.59 6.08
CA ASP A 210 5.29 -18.43 7.22
C ASP A 210 4.03 -18.89 8.01
N GLU A 211 2.83 -18.57 7.50
CA GLU A 211 1.51 -18.87 8.10
C GLU A 211 1.32 -18.30 9.52
N THR A 212 2.05 -17.24 9.85
CA THR A 212 1.99 -16.53 11.14
C THR A 212 1.19 -15.22 11.07
N TYR A 213 0.55 -14.92 9.94
CA TYR A 213 -0.31 -13.75 9.78
C TYR A 213 -1.61 -13.92 10.57
N LEU A 214 -1.70 -13.23 11.70
CA LEU A 214 -2.83 -13.33 12.62
C LEU A 214 -3.98 -12.41 12.21
N THR A 215 -5.19 -12.99 12.23
CA THR A 215 -6.45 -12.31 11.94
C THR A 215 -7.48 -12.66 13.01
N SER A 216 -8.38 -11.73 13.28
CA SER A 216 -9.55 -11.92 14.14
C SER A 216 -10.80 -11.95 13.28
N SER A 217 -11.81 -12.72 13.68
CA SER A 217 -13.14 -12.63 13.06
C SER A 217 -13.92 -11.39 13.51
N ALA A 218 -13.45 -10.68 14.53
CA ALA A 218 -14.02 -9.42 15.00
C ALA A 218 -13.46 -8.23 14.22
N GLY A 219 -14.16 -7.09 14.29
CA GLY A 219 -13.82 -5.88 13.54
C GLY A 219 -14.41 -5.89 12.12
N HIS A 220 -14.54 -4.69 11.54
CA HIS A 220 -15.10 -4.49 10.20
C HIS A 220 -16.46 -5.18 9.99
N SER A 221 -17.39 -5.03 10.93
CA SER A 221 -18.74 -5.63 10.82
C SER A 221 -18.71 -7.14 10.53
N ASP A 222 -17.90 -7.90 11.28
CA ASP A 222 -17.65 -9.35 11.13
C ASP A 222 -16.95 -9.76 9.82
N ALA A 223 -16.43 -8.82 9.04
CA ALA A 223 -15.48 -9.10 7.96
C ALA A 223 -14.09 -9.50 8.48
N GLY A 224 -13.84 -9.23 9.77
CA GLY A 224 -12.62 -9.57 10.47
C GLY A 224 -11.52 -8.53 10.25
N SER A 225 -10.59 -8.51 11.19
CA SER A 225 -9.47 -7.59 11.19
C SER A 225 -8.13 -8.30 11.22
N THR A 226 -7.09 -7.57 10.82
CA THR A 226 -5.71 -7.88 11.13
C THR A 226 -5.49 -7.78 12.65
N VAL A 227 -4.57 -8.60 13.20
CA VAL A 227 -4.18 -8.56 14.62
C VAL A 227 -2.75 -8.07 14.77
N GLY A 228 -2.55 -7.18 15.74
CA GLY A 228 -1.26 -6.60 16.09
C GLY A 228 -0.89 -5.36 15.29
N SER A 229 0.35 -4.94 15.45
CA SER A 229 0.96 -3.76 14.82
C SER A 229 2.46 -4.00 14.71
N PHE A 230 3.19 -3.08 14.09
CA PHE A 230 4.65 -3.18 13.96
C PHE A 230 5.37 -3.49 15.28
N LYS A 231 4.94 -2.89 16.40
CA LYS A 231 5.51 -3.14 17.73
C LYS A 231 5.58 -4.63 18.11
N HIS A 232 4.56 -5.40 17.73
CA HIS A 232 4.48 -6.82 18.04
C HIS A 232 5.48 -7.68 17.25
N TYR A 233 6.08 -7.13 16.19
CA TYR A 233 6.96 -7.81 15.25
C TYR A 233 8.30 -7.07 15.06
N ALA A 234 8.63 -6.16 15.97
CA ALA A 234 9.87 -5.39 15.92
C ALA A 234 11.09 -6.34 15.97
N ASP A 235 11.05 -7.36 16.82
CA ASP A 235 12.10 -8.38 16.96
C ASP A 235 12.37 -9.14 15.65
N ASP A 236 11.36 -9.37 14.81
CA ASP A 236 11.57 -10.01 13.52
C ASP A 236 12.32 -9.09 12.55
N VAL A 237 12.12 -7.78 12.69
CA VAL A 237 12.77 -6.77 11.86
C VAL A 237 14.18 -6.47 12.33
N TYR A 238 14.39 -6.25 13.62
CA TYR A 238 15.70 -5.87 14.17
C TYR A 238 16.52 -7.04 14.71
N GLY A 239 15.92 -8.24 14.75
CA GLY A 239 16.49 -9.44 15.33
C GLY A 239 16.02 -9.65 16.77
N ASN A 240 16.03 -10.91 17.21
CA ASN A 240 15.87 -11.25 18.62
C ASN A 240 17.12 -10.68 19.33
N VAL A 241 16.95 -9.70 20.22
CA VAL A 241 18.05 -9.15 21.05
C VAL A 241 18.87 -10.27 21.74
N LYS A 242 18.27 -11.46 21.90
CA LYS A 242 18.87 -12.68 22.47
C LYS A 242 20.01 -13.33 21.66
N ASN A 243 20.21 -13.02 20.38
CA ASN A 243 21.29 -13.64 19.57
C ASN A 243 22.11 -12.67 18.73
N ALA A 244 21.90 -11.36 18.86
CA ALA A 244 22.99 -10.42 18.60
C ALA A 244 24.08 -10.70 19.66
N LYS A 245 25.35 -10.77 19.27
CA LYS A 245 26.41 -10.90 20.28
C LYS A 245 26.48 -9.61 21.08
N LEU A 246 25.89 -9.66 22.27
CA LEU A 246 26.09 -8.76 23.40
C LEU A 246 27.59 -8.63 23.73
N PRO A 247 28.07 -7.48 24.24
CA PRO A 247 29.30 -7.41 25.02
C PRO A 247 29.24 -8.43 26.19
N ARG A 248 30.38 -9.01 26.56
CA ARG A 248 30.43 -10.18 27.47
C ARG A 248 30.00 -9.85 28.91
N GLU A 249 29.11 -10.70 29.43
CA GLU A 249 28.79 -11.19 30.80
C GLU A 249 29.14 -10.45 32.10
N ASP A 250 29.68 -9.23 32.08
CA ASP A 250 29.89 -8.47 33.33
C ASP A 250 28.93 -7.28 33.50
N GLU A 251 27.96 -7.05 32.60
CA GLU A 251 27.08 -5.86 32.65
C GLU A 251 25.58 -6.21 32.47
N GLU A 252 24.75 -5.53 33.27
CA GLU A 252 23.40 -5.90 33.75
C GLU A 252 22.24 -5.75 32.73
N GLU A 253 21.14 -6.50 32.96
CA GLU A 253 19.95 -6.70 32.11
C GLU A 253 19.02 -5.46 31.93
N GLU A 254 19.42 -4.41 31.20
CA GLU A 254 18.57 -3.21 30.96
C GLU A 254 18.23 -2.89 29.47
N GLU A 255 18.81 -3.57 28.48
CA GLU A 255 18.85 -3.05 27.10
C GLU A 255 17.58 -3.28 26.22
N THR A 256 16.64 -4.16 26.60
CA THR A 256 15.48 -4.46 25.73
C THR A 256 14.30 -3.48 25.85
N GLU A 257 14.10 -2.87 27.03
CA GLU A 257 13.16 -1.75 27.18
C GLU A 257 13.72 -0.47 26.55
N GLN A 258 15.05 -0.29 26.61
CA GLN A 258 15.73 0.91 26.11
C GLN A 258 15.59 1.09 24.58
N GLU A 259 15.59 0.03 23.77
CA GLU A 259 15.42 0.17 22.31
C GLU A 259 13.98 0.57 21.91
N MET A 260 12.97 0.03 22.62
CA MET A 260 11.58 0.42 22.42
C MET A 260 11.27 1.80 23.00
N GLU A 261 11.85 2.15 24.15
CA GLU A 261 11.82 3.50 24.70
C GLU A 261 12.50 4.49 23.76
N TRP A 262 13.64 4.13 23.17
CA TRP A 262 14.33 4.94 22.17
C TRP A 262 13.46 5.14 20.92
N TYR A 263 12.80 4.10 20.41
CA TYR A 263 11.83 4.25 19.32
C TYR A 263 10.68 5.19 19.69
N ILE A 264 10.12 5.04 20.89
CA ILE A 264 9.04 5.89 21.40
C ILE A 264 9.52 7.34 21.57
N GLU A 265 10.72 7.55 22.10
CA GLU A 265 11.35 8.86 22.26
C GLU A 265 11.60 9.50 20.90
N LEU A 266 12.14 8.75 19.94
CA LEU A 266 12.38 9.20 18.57
C LEU A 266 11.07 9.59 17.88
N ARG A 267 10.04 8.75 18.00
CA ARG A 267 8.67 9.04 17.53
C ARG A 267 8.12 10.32 18.17
N ASN A 268 8.30 10.49 19.48
CA ASN A 268 7.85 11.67 20.21
C ASN A 268 8.60 12.93 19.76
N LYS A 269 9.92 12.85 19.57
CA LYS A 269 10.76 13.92 19.03
C LYS A 269 10.33 14.28 17.60
N HIS A 270 10.03 13.29 16.77
CA HIS A 270 9.51 13.48 15.42
C HIS A 270 8.14 14.19 15.40
N SER A 271 7.21 13.79 16.27
CA SER A 271 5.92 14.46 16.43
C SER A 271 6.05 15.94 16.81
N GLN A 272 7.18 16.35 17.39
CA GLN A 272 7.48 17.75 17.71
C GLN A 272 8.14 18.48 16.52
N LEU A 273 9.03 17.81 15.77
CA LEU A 273 9.71 18.38 14.59
C LEU A 273 8.73 18.80 13.49
N PHE A 274 7.69 18.01 13.23
CA PHE A 274 6.68 18.33 12.20
C PHE A 274 5.67 19.42 12.62
N LYS A 275 5.80 19.97 13.83
CA LYS A 275 5.05 21.17 14.24
C LYS A 275 5.71 22.48 13.77
N GLY A 276 6.90 22.43 13.17
CA GLY A 276 7.60 23.59 12.63
C GLY A 276 8.29 23.29 11.29
N ASP A 277 7.89 24.03 10.25
CA ASP A 277 8.65 24.27 9.01
C ASP A 277 9.41 23.08 8.36
N GLY A 278 8.66 22.07 7.89
CA GLY A 278 8.78 21.49 6.54
C GLY A 278 10.13 21.06 5.93
N VAL A 279 11.19 20.79 6.68
CA VAL A 279 12.47 20.31 6.10
C VAL A 279 12.52 18.77 6.05
N VAL A 280 12.60 18.22 4.83
CA VAL A 280 12.74 16.79 4.53
C VAL A 280 14.23 16.48 4.33
N LEU A 281 14.83 15.64 5.17
CA LEU A 281 16.15 15.06 4.89
C LEU A 281 15.96 13.92 3.88
N THR A 282 16.30 14.18 2.61
CA THR A 282 16.29 13.17 1.55
C THR A 282 17.51 12.27 1.66
N ALA A 283 17.31 10.96 1.50
CA ALA A 283 18.32 9.89 1.64
C ALA A 283 19.44 9.87 0.57
N THR A 284 19.83 11.00 -0.01
CA THR A 284 20.71 11.07 -1.20
C THR A 284 22.13 11.56 -0.98
N GLU A 285 22.54 11.89 0.24
CA GLU A 285 23.95 12.21 0.54
C GLU A 285 24.56 11.11 1.40
N ALA A 286 25.08 10.07 0.75
CA ALA A 286 25.82 9.00 1.41
C ALA A 286 27.16 9.55 1.95
N SER A 287 27.15 10.02 3.20
CA SER A 287 28.33 10.08 4.04
C SER A 287 28.84 8.66 4.31
N THR A 288 30.15 8.45 4.25
CA THR A 288 30.81 7.16 4.49
C THR A 288 30.98 6.83 5.98
N ASP A 289 30.32 7.57 6.87
CA ASP A 289 30.46 7.37 8.32
C ASP A 289 29.39 6.39 8.84
N GLU A 290 29.78 5.12 8.99
CA GLU A 290 28.94 4.04 9.53
C GLU A 290 28.50 4.27 11.00
N THR A 291 29.02 5.32 11.67
CA THR A 291 28.74 5.61 13.08
C THR A 291 27.65 6.65 13.31
N ASP A 292 27.15 7.35 12.28
CA ASP A 292 26.16 8.40 12.45
C ASP A 292 24.72 7.84 12.62
N PRO A 293 24.07 8.02 13.79
CA PRO A 293 22.70 7.57 14.02
C PRO A 293 21.63 8.32 13.18
N GLU A 294 21.91 9.53 12.68
CA GLU A 294 20.93 10.30 11.88
C GLU A 294 20.72 9.72 10.48
N HIS A 295 21.71 9.01 9.94
CA HIS A 295 21.71 8.50 8.56
C HIS A 295 20.98 7.16 8.38
N SER A 296 20.47 6.58 9.47
CA SER A 296 19.71 5.34 9.45
C SER A 296 18.19 5.54 9.62
N ILE A 297 17.73 6.79 9.55
CA ILE A 297 16.33 7.17 9.76
C ILE A 297 15.73 7.60 8.43
N LEU A 298 14.61 7.00 8.05
CA LEU A 298 13.75 7.50 6.98
C LEU A 298 12.74 8.48 7.57
N LEU A 299 12.65 9.65 6.94
CA LEU A 299 11.61 10.63 7.21
C LEU A 299 10.68 10.68 6.00
N SER A 300 9.38 10.57 6.25
CA SER A 300 8.38 10.71 5.22
C SER A 300 8.02 12.20 5.06
N PRO A 301 7.93 12.72 3.83
CA PRO A 301 7.37 14.05 3.59
C PRO A 301 5.87 14.14 3.90
N LEU A 302 5.21 12.99 4.14
CA LEU A 302 3.77 12.87 4.36
C LEU A 302 3.50 11.93 5.54
N VAL A 303 2.56 12.33 6.41
CA VAL A 303 1.99 11.44 7.42
C VAL A 303 0.60 11.05 6.93
N LEU A 304 0.41 9.78 6.56
CA LEU A 304 -0.80 9.30 5.91
C LEU A 304 -1.51 8.29 6.79
N LYS A 305 -2.84 8.28 6.76
CA LYS A 305 -3.66 7.25 7.43
C LYS A 305 -4.30 6.35 6.40
N SER A 306 -4.46 5.08 6.73
CA SER A 306 -5.25 4.16 5.91
C SER A 306 -6.74 4.38 6.16
N ALA A 307 -7.52 4.42 5.09
CA ALA A 307 -8.97 4.60 5.18
C ALA A 307 -9.70 3.44 5.87
N TYR A 308 -9.06 2.27 5.92
CA TYR A 308 -9.62 1.04 6.46
C TYR A 308 -9.07 0.67 7.85
N ASN A 309 -8.17 1.46 8.42
CA ASN A 309 -7.79 1.30 9.83
C ASN A 309 -8.87 1.92 10.73
N ARG A 310 -9.98 1.19 10.95
CA ARG A 310 -11.10 1.60 11.81
C ARG A 310 -11.23 0.62 12.96
N ASP A 311 -11.42 1.12 14.18
CA ASP A 311 -11.60 0.36 15.43
C ASP A 311 -10.30 -0.02 16.18
N ALA A 312 -9.47 0.97 16.49
CA ALA A 312 -8.36 0.83 17.45
C ALA A 312 -8.82 1.03 18.91
N ASP A 313 -10.01 0.52 19.29
CA ASP A 313 -10.49 0.51 20.69
C ASP A 313 -9.60 -0.34 21.61
N VAL A 314 -8.59 -1.01 21.05
CA VAL A 314 -7.50 -1.66 21.74
C VAL A 314 -6.19 -0.93 21.41
N GLU A 315 -5.51 -0.46 22.45
CA GLU A 315 -4.21 0.19 22.36
C GLU A 315 -3.23 -0.69 21.55
N ASP A 316 -2.51 -0.08 20.60
CA ASP A 316 -1.50 -0.72 19.75
C ASP A 316 -1.95 -1.78 18.72
N MET A 317 -3.22 -1.81 18.30
CA MET A 317 -3.67 -2.63 17.16
C MET A 317 -3.93 -1.83 15.88
N LYS A 318 -3.55 -2.37 14.71
CA LYS A 318 -4.02 -1.86 13.41
C LYS A 318 -5.25 -2.64 12.99
N ALA A 319 -6.40 -2.00 13.05
CA ALA A 319 -7.68 -2.60 12.71
C ALA A 319 -7.94 -2.49 11.19
N GLU A 320 -7.00 -3.02 10.41
CA GLU A 320 -7.15 -3.19 8.96
C GLU A 320 -7.98 -4.44 8.64
N PRO A 321 -8.53 -4.60 7.42
CA PRO A 321 -9.25 -5.79 7.02
C PRO A 321 -8.40 -7.04 7.23
N ALA A 322 -9.03 -8.17 7.59
CA ALA A 322 -8.31 -9.43 7.71
C ALA A 322 -7.64 -9.83 6.40
N TYR A 323 -8.29 -9.60 5.26
CA TYR A 323 -7.81 -9.99 3.94
C TYR A 323 -8.18 -8.94 2.91
N THR A 324 -7.21 -8.50 2.12
CA THR A 324 -7.46 -7.84 0.83
C THR A 324 -7.05 -8.74 -0.33
N ALA A 325 -6.09 -9.65 -0.12
CA ALA A 325 -5.73 -10.74 -1.00
C ALA A 325 -5.98 -12.11 -0.31
N TYR A 326 -6.55 -13.07 -1.03
CA TYR A 326 -6.85 -14.40 -0.48
C TYR A 326 -6.71 -15.54 -1.51
N HIS A 327 -5.49 -16.00 -1.75
CA HIS A 327 -5.22 -17.15 -2.62
C HIS A 327 -3.93 -17.87 -2.20
N GLY A 328 -3.80 -19.17 -2.50
CA GLY A 328 -2.57 -19.93 -2.25
C GLY A 328 -1.93 -19.63 -0.88
N TRP A 329 -0.69 -19.15 -0.92
CA TRP A 329 0.13 -18.72 0.22
C TRP A 329 -0.04 -17.23 0.61
N GLN A 330 -0.82 -16.44 -0.13
CA GLN A 330 -1.06 -15.03 0.18
C GLN A 330 -2.47 -14.84 0.72
N ARG A 331 -2.55 -14.69 2.04
CA ARG A 331 -3.80 -14.44 2.76
C ARG A 331 -3.56 -13.31 3.76
N GLY A 332 -3.87 -12.09 3.37
CA GLY A 332 -3.68 -10.92 4.23
C GLY A 332 -4.04 -9.60 3.58
N CYS A 333 -3.84 -8.52 4.32
CA CYS A 333 -4.03 -7.15 3.86
C CYS A 333 -2.75 -6.59 3.24
N VAL A 334 -2.81 -6.21 1.96
CA VAL A 334 -1.70 -5.61 1.21
C VAL A 334 -2.11 -4.42 0.34
N ASP A 335 -3.41 -4.20 0.18
CA ASP A 335 -3.99 -3.12 -0.60
C ASP A 335 -4.44 -2.00 0.34
N TYR A 336 -4.22 -0.75 -0.05
CA TYR A 336 -4.53 0.39 0.81
C TYR A 336 -5.06 1.60 0.04
N ILE A 337 -5.90 2.38 0.72
CA ILE A 337 -6.21 3.77 0.36
C ILE A 337 -5.66 4.65 1.48
N TRP A 338 -4.47 5.20 1.26
CA TRP A 338 -3.84 6.17 2.15
C TRP A 338 -4.36 7.58 1.87
N TYR A 339 -4.56 8.38 2.90
CA TYR A 339 -5.01 9.76 2.79
C TYR A 339 -4.32 10.67 3.81
N ASP A 340 -4.23 11.97 3.49
CA ASP A 340 -3.76 12.99 4.43
C ASP A 340 -4.89 13.32 5.44
N PRO A 341 -4.75 12.96 6.73
CA PRO A 341 -5.79 13.14 7.74
C PRO A 341 -6.01 14.60 8.14
N GLN A 342 -5.13 15.53 7.73
CA GLN A 342 -5.30 16.95 8.02
C GLN A 342 -6.36 17.61 7.13
N GLN A 343 -6.65 17.01 5.97
CA GLN A 343 -7.52 17.60 4.95
C GLN A 343 -8.79 16.78 4.69
N LEU A 344 -8.78 15.48 5.02
CA LEU A 344 -9.89 14.57 4.78
C LEU A 344 -10.29 13.81 6.04
N VAL A 345 -11.58 13.50 6.10
CA VAL A 345 -12.15 12.52 7.02
C VAL A 345 -12.79 11.39 6.23
N VAL A 346 -12.71 10.17 6.77
CA VAL A 346 -13.33 8.99 6.16
C VAL A 346 -14.78 8.91 6.60
N GLU A 347 -15.71 9.19 5.69
CA GLU A 347 -17.16 9.20 6.00
C GLU A 347 -17.70 7.78 6.04
N ALA A 348 -17.35 6.97 5.04
CA ALA A 348 -17.78 5.57 4.96
C ALA A 348 -16.73 4.72 4.23
N ILE A 349 -16.77 3.42 4.49
CA ILE A 349 -16.04 2.41 3.72
C ILE A 349 -17.04 1.37 3.21
N TYR A 350 -16.72 0.72 2.10
CA TYR A 350 -17.45 -0.47 1.68
C TYR A 350 -17.02 -1.64 2.54
N GLU A 351 -17.97 -2.25 3.24
CA GLU A 351 -17.68 -3.36 4.13
C GLU A 351 -17.18 -4.58 3.36
N MET A 352 -16.10 -5.17 3.86
CA MET A 352 -15.48 -6.35 3.29
C MET A 352 -16.39 -7.58 3.50
N PRO A 353 -16.25 -8.64 2.69
CA PRO A 353 -17.07 -9.83 2.88
C PRO A 353 -16.81 -10.50 4.25
N LEU A 354 -17.88 -11.07 4.84
CA LEU A 354 -17.82 -11.72 6.15
C LEU A 354 -16.66 -12.73 6.26
N TYR A 355 -15.89 -12.65 7.34
CA TYR A 355 -14.69 -13.45 7.60
C TYR A 355 -14.94 -14.95 7.39
N LYS A 356 -16.04 -15.44 7.97
CA LYS A 356 -16.44 -16.86 7.88
C LYS A 356 -16.74 -17.28 6.44
N ARG A 357 -17.30 -16.38 5.62
CA ARG A 357 -17.61 -16.67 4.20
C ARG A 357 -16.35 -16.70 3.35
N VAL A 358 -15.41 -15.79 3.57
CA VAL A 358 -14.11 -15.81 2.87
C VAL A 358 -13.39 -17.12 3.14
N ARG A 359 -13.25 -17.51 4.42
CA ARG A 359 -12.59 -18.77 4.79
C ARG A 359 -13.30 -20.02 4.28
N ALA A 360 -14.63 -20.03 4.27
CA ALA A 360 -15.41 -21.15 3.73
C ALA A 360 -15.39 -21.23 2.20
N GLY A 361 -15.20 -20.09 1.53
CA GLY A 361 -15.15 -20.00 0.06
C GLY A 361 -13.87 -20.54 -0.56
N GLY A 362 -12.78 -20.64 0.22
CA GLY A 362 -11.47 -21.09 -0.27
C GLY A 362 -10.72 -20.01 -1.04
N ASN A 363 -9.72 -20.41 -1.83
CA ASN A 363 -8.90 -19.49 -2.61
C ASN A 363 -9.74 -18.70 -3.62
N LEU A 364 -9.38 -17.43 -3.80
CA LEU A 364 -9.89 -16.57 -4.85
C LEU A 364 -9.03 -16.70 -6.13
N PRO A 365 -9.57 -16.31 -7.31
CA PRO A 365 -10.99 -16.09 -7.59
C PRO A 365 -11.81 -17.37 -7.44
N ASN A 366 -13.07 -17.26 -7.04
CA ASN A 366 -13.98 -18.40 -6.92
C ASN A 366 -15.42 -18.02 -7.30
N LYS A 367 -16.35 -18.98 -7.22
CA LYS A 367 -17.76 -18.79 -7.61
C LYS A 367 -18.49 -17.65 -6.88
N HIS A 368 -18.02 -17.25 -5.70
CA HIS A 368 -18.63 -16.16 -4.93
C HIS A 368 -18.00 -14.81 -5.28
N TRP A 369 -16.71 -14.81 -5.60
CA TRP A 369 -15.92 -13.64 -5.97
C TRP A 369 -15.05 -13.97 -7.18
N PRO A 370 -15.63 -13.89 -8.39
CA PRO A 370 -14.99 -14.39 -9.61
C PRO A 370 -14.00 -13.41 -10.25
N SER A 371 -13.96 -12.15 -9.82
CA SER A 371 -13.21 -11.09 -10.51
C SER A 371 -11.69 -11.22 -10.38
N SER A 372 -11.19 -11.39 -9.15
CA SER A 372 -9.77 -11.31 -8.81
C SER A 372 -9.49 -12.13 -7.55
N ASP A 373 -8.21 -12.39 -7.30
CA ASP A 373 -7.71 -12.91 -6.02
C ASP A 373 -7.58 -11.84 -4.93
N HIS A 374 -7.81 -10.58 -5.29
CA HIS A 374 -7.97 -9.46 -4.37
C HIS A 374 -9.44 -9.00 -4.26
N PHE A 375 -9.76 -8.32 -3.17
CA PHE A 375 -10.99 -7.57 -2.97
C PHE A 375 -10.77 -6.08 -3.25
N SER A 376 -11.74 -5.42 -3.88
CA SER A 376 -11.71 -3.98 -4.08
C SER A 376 -11.93 -3.23 -2.77
N LEU A 377 -11.09 -2.23 -2.48
CA LEU A 377 -11.32 -1.29 -1.39
C LEU A 377 -12.00 -0.03 -1.92
N ILE A 378 -13.08 0.38 -1.26
CA ILE A 378 -13.85 1.59 -1.59
C ILE A 378 -14.01 2.43 -0.31
N SER A 379 -13.71 3.72 -0.42
CA SER A 379 -13.87 4.68 0.68
C SER A 379 -14.55 5.94 0.16
N GLN A 380 -15.44 6.49 0.97
CA GLN A 380 -16.03 7.81 0.80
C GLN A 380 -15.33 8.79 1.72
N PHE A 381 -14.79 9.86 1.14
CA PHE A 381 -14.11 10.91 1.88
C PHE A 381 -14.94 12.19 1.87
N LYS A 382 -14.86 12.91 2.99
CA LYS A 382 -15.35 14.27 3.12
C LYS A 382 -14.19 15.17 3.47
N ARG A 383 -14.17 16.40 2.94
CA ARG A 383 -13.19 17.39 3.35
C ARG A 383 -13.43 17.81 4.81
N GLY A 384 -12.36 17.79 5.60
CA GLY A 384 -12.35 18.14 7.03
C GLY A 384 -12.57 19.62 7.30
#